data_AF-A0A397BKN7-F1
#
_entry.id   AF-A0A397BKN7-F1
#
_cell.length_a   1.000
_cell.length_b   1.000
_cell.length_c   1.000
_cell.angle_alpha   90.00
_cell.angle_beta   90.00
_cell.angle_gamma   90.00
#
_symmetry.space_group_name_H-M   'P 1'
#
loop_
_entity.id
_entity.type
_entity.pdbx_description
1 polymer ?
#
loop_
_entity_poly.entity_id
_entity_poly.type
_entity_poly.pdbx_seq_one_letter_code
_entity_poly.pdbx_strand_id
1 'polypeptide(L)'
;MQPDVEHSVADALDVQEYSSIHTTVLPSGLCVEYALHGHPEAPEKLVLVMGLAAEKEAWSAFVTAFFRVSGNLKRFQIVAMDNRGVGGTDAPNEWMYSTSSMAQDVLMLTEHLQWPSFHLAGVSMGGMISQELAHAAPSRVLSLTLLVSSPGFREAPWPGWAQISAYLSLIGNLFKRTLHARTMTMLRVLYPVEYLENPAVASSLYTIHSSRLKASRLRLRGLLGQYAAVLGHRMTRQRLGEIKAASIPVLIIDGGKDRLLPSSHSSTLGLRLHGTHTTTVVIAESGHGIFAQYRTDVVGALMRHICRLMPMTPIPTSAIVGGVKDILHGSASTILTTATQIYGPFLLGGFLVFEVLRRCFPKLYTCQPTSVPGEGVRWIPHVWTVTDDKIMEVCGLDTLIFFRFLRMGKHLAAFAVILSIGLFPAYSSTKLLEQEDFIDRLTISGLPRNDPRLWATVFAAVAMTLFTMYSIARECQVYKERRHQFLAKASTQQYSVLIDDIPEHLRSHAALKRYFHAIFPNQVEFCYIAVECRALERQVAMRESVRNALEHALVVLHRTSRRPTHWEWRTGDDEWWWCFSVNTVDSIATYEAKLHQLNNDVLVAIREIEAQQKHGTIQLPYYRTSIL
;
A
#
# COMPACT_ATOMS: atom_id res chain seq x y z
N MET A 1 -24.63 -2.62 -21.39
CA MET A 1 -24.49 -3.96 -20.78
C MET A 1 -25.53 -4.04 -19.67
N GLN A 2 -26.48 -4.97 -19.76
CA GLN A 2 -27.42 -5.22 -18.67
C GLN A 2 -26.84 -6.30 -17.77
N PRO A 3 -26.96 -6.18 -16.44
CA PRO A 3 -26.46 -7.22 -15.55
C PRO A 3 -27.26 -8.50 -15.77
N ASP A 4 -26.61 -9.65 -15.66
CA ASP A 4 -27.28 -10.93 -15.85
C ASP A 4 -28.23 -11.17 -14.65
N VAL A 5 -29.54 -11.09 -14.88
CA VAL A 5 -30.60 -11.18 -13.83
C VAL A 5 -31.02 -12.63 -13.57
N GLU A 6 -30.94 -13.50 -14.57
CA GLU A 6 -31.38 -14.89 -14.49
C GLU A 6 -30.22 -15.88 -14.29
N HIS A 7 -30.48 -16.83 -13.39
CA HIS A 7 -29.79 -18.12 -13.16
C HIS A 7 -28.33 -18.11 -12.71
N SER A 8 -28.12 -18.24 -11.40
CA SER A 8 -26.80 -18.56 -10.82
C SER A 8 -26.79 -19.91 -10.09
N VAL A 9 -27.96 -20.41 -9.66
CA VAL A 9 -28.11 -21.78 -9.10
C VAL A 9 -28.17 -22.82 -10.22
N ALA A 10 -28.88 -22.57 -11.33
CA ALA A 10 -28.86 -23.45 -12.49
C ALA A 10 -27.46 -23.50 -13.12
N ASP A 11 -26.74 -22.37 -13.13
CA ASP A 11 -25.36 -22.34 -13.60
C ASP A 11 -24.45 -23.28 -12.79
N ALA A 12 -24.66 -23.42 -11.47
CA ALA A 12 -23.87 -24.34 -10.64
C ALA A 12 -24.14 -25.82 -10.95
N LEU A 13 -25.36 -26.17 -11.36
CA LEU A 13 -25.72 -27.53 -11.79
C LEU A 13 -25.10 -27.85 -13.15
N ASP A 14 -25.13 -26.90 -14.10
CA ASP A 14 -24.54 -27.06 -15.43
C ASP A 14 -23.00 -27.22 -15.36
N VAL A 15 -22.32 -26.52 -14.43
CA VAL A 15 -20.86 -26.71 -14.26
C VAL A 15 -20.53 -28.15 -13.93
N GLN A 16 -21.29 -28.83 -13.07
CA GLN A 16 -20.98 -30.21 -12.68
C GLN A 16 -20.97 -31.18 -13.88
N GLU A 17 -21.75 -30.91 -14.93
CA GLU A 17 -21.82 -31.74 -16.12
C GLU A 17 -20.49 -31.80 -16.89
N TYR A 18 -19.72 -30.72 -16.90
CA TYR A 18 -18.48 -30.60 -17.69
C TYR A 18 -17.21 -30.54 -16.85
N SER A 19 -17.30 -30.80 -15.54
CA SER A 19 -16.21 -30.56 -14.59
C SER A 19 -15.71 -31.84 -13.92
N SER A 20 -14.39 -31.91 -13.73
CA SER A 20 -13.75 -32.93 -12.90
C SER A 20 -12.77 -32.28 -11.94
N ILE A 21 -12.84 -32.66 -10.65
CA ILE A 21 -11.95 -32.15 -9.59
C ILE A 21 -10.79 -33.14 -9.44
N HIS A 22 -9.59 -32.61 -9.42
CA HIS A 22 -8.34 -33.37 -9.33
C HIS A 22 -7.45 -32.76 -8.24
N THR A 23 -6.56 -33.59 -7.73
CA THR A 23 -5.51 -33.16 -6.79
C THR A 23 -4.18 -33.68 -7.30
N THR A 24 -3.14 -32.86 -7.24
CA THR A 24 -1.79 -33.25 -7.64
C THR A 24 -0.75 -32.64 -6.71
N VAL A 25 0.40 -33.30 -6.56
CA VAL A 25 1.54 -32.75 -5.81
C VAL A 25 2.51 -32.14 -6.80
N LEU A 26 2.71 -30.82 -6.71
CA LEU A 26 3.64 -30.08 -7.57
C LEU A 26 5.10 -30.39 -7.19
N PRO A 27 6.08 -30.11 -8.07
CA PRO A 27 7.50 -30.28 -7.76
C PRO A 27 7.99 -29.52 -6.51
N SER A 28 7.28 -28.46 -6.12
CA SER A 28 7.51 -27.72 -4.88
C SER A 28 7.10 -28.47 -3.61
N GLY A 29 6.43 -29.62 -3.73
CA GLY A 29 5.81 -30.37 -2.63
C GLY A 29 4.42 -29.88 -2.24
N LEU A 30 3.89 -28.84 -2.90
CA LEU A 30 2.55 -28.31 -2.64
C LEU A 30 1.49 -29.24 -3.26
N CYS A 31 0.57 -29.77 -2.43
CA CYS A 31 -0.61 -30.47 -2.92
C CYS A 31 -1.67 -29.44 -3.36
N VAL A 32 -2.02 -29.43 -4.65
CA VAL A 32 -2.95 -28.48 -5.26
C VAL A 32 -4.22 -29.19 -5.72
N GLU A 33 -5.37 -28.64 -5.35
CA GLU A 33 -6.68 -29.04 -5.88
C GLU A 33 -7.10 -28.09 -7.01
N TYR A 34 -7.57 -28.66 -8.12
CA TYR A 34 -8.02 -27.90 -9.28
C TYR A 34 -9.18 -28.60 -9.99
N ALA A 35 -9.96 -27.83 -10.74
CA ALA A 35 -11.04 -28.32 -11.57
C ALA A 35 -10.65 -28.18 -13.05
N LEU A 36 -10.84 -29.25 -13.81
CA LEU A 36 -10.77 -29.23 -15.27
C LEU A 36 -12.18 -29.18 -15.83
N HIS A 37 -12.39 -28.29 -16.80
CA HIS A 37 -13.65 -28.11 -17.48
C HIS A 37 -13.50 -28.25 -19.00
N GLY A 38 -14.52 -28.82 -19.65
CA GLY A 38 -14.55 -28.99 -21.10
C GLY A 38 -13.80 -30.24 -21.59
N HIS A 39 -13.62 -30.35 -22.91
CA HIS A 39 -13.06 -31.57 -23.53
C HIS A 39 -11.52 -31.65 -23.32
N PRO A 40 -10.95 -32.81 -22.91
CA PRO A 40 -9.51 -32.96 -22.70
C PRO A 40 -8.64 -32.64 -23.92
N GLU A 41 -9.11 -33.00 -25.10
CA GLU A 41 -8.41 -32.79 -26.37
C GLU A 41 -8.69 -31.42 -27.01
N ALA A 42 -9.41 -30.53 -26.33
CA ALA A 42 -9.67 -29.21 -26.87
C ALA A 42 -8.36 -28.44 -27.11
N PRO A 43 -8.18 -27.80 -28.29
CA PRO A 43 -6.89 -27.24 -28.70
C PRO A 43 -6.45 -26.05 -27.83
N GLU A 44 -7.39 -25.20 -27.42
CA GLU A 44 -7.09 -24.00 -26.66
C GLU A 44 -7.14 -24.27 -25.15
N LYS A 45 -6.18 -23.71 -24.43
CA LYS A 45 -6.04 -23.89 -22.98
C LYS A 45 -6.27 -22.58 -22.27
N LEU A 46 -7.15 -22.55 -21.26
CA LEU A 46 -7.46 -21.36 -20.47
C LEU A 46 -7.25 -21.64 -18.98
N VAL A 47 -6.40 -20.84 -18.34
CA VAL A 47 -6.10 -20.91 -16.91
C VAL A 47 -6.84 -19.79 -16.18
N LEU A 48 -7.65 -20.16 -15.19
CA LEU A 48 -8.42 -19.25 -14.36
C LEU A 48 -7.82 -19.18 -12.95
N VAL A 49 -7.40 -17.99 -12.52
CA VAL A 49 -6.81 -17.75 -11.20
C VAL A 49 -7.74 -16.89 -10.36
N MET A 50 -8.23 -17.44 -9.26
CA MET A 50 -9.24 -16.81 -8.41
C MET A 50 -8.63 -15.75 -7.45
N GLY A 51 -9.49 -14.87 -6.93
CA GLY A 51 -9.15 -13.81 -6.00
C GLY A 51 -8.91 -14.28 -4.56
N LEU A 52 -8.66 -13.31 -3.68
CA LEU A 52 -8.38 -13.51 -2.26
C LEU A 52 -9.46 -14.37 -1.58
N ALA A 53 -9.03 -15.43 -0.89
CA ALA A 53 -9.84 -16.31 -0.06
C ALA A 53 -11.02 -17.00 -0.78
N ALA A 54 -11.07 -16.95 -2.11
CA ALA A 54 -12.10 -17.59 -2.91
C ALA A 54 -11.56 -18.87 -3.56
N GLU A 55 -12.41 -19.89 -3.57
CA GLU A 55 -12.15 -21.22 -4.14
C GLU A 55 -12.50 -21.24 -5.64
N LYS A 56 -12.01 -22.23 -6.38
CA LYS A 56 -12.23 -22.40 -7.82
C LYS A 56 -13.71 -22.40 -8.20
N GLU A 57 -14.60 -22.86 -7.33
CA GLU A 57 -16.06 -22.88 -7.51
C GLU A 57 -16.64 -21.47 -7.63
N ALA A 58 -15.92 -20.43 -7.20
CA ALA A 58 -16.34 -19.05 -7.45
C ALA A 58 -16.44 -18.75 -8.96
N TRP A 59 -15.65 -19.41 -9.81
CA TRP A 59 -15.73 -19.29 -11.27
C TRP A 59 -16.96 -19.97 -11.89
N SER A 60 -17.79 -20.70 -11.13
CA SER A 60 -18.84 -21.56 -11.72
C SER A 60 -19.74 -20.84 -12.72
N ALA A 61 -20.30 -19.70 -12.33
CA ALA A 61 -21.18 -18.91 -13.20
C ALA A 61 -20.47 -18.46 -14.49
N PHE A 62 -19.19 -18.06 -14.39
CA PHE A 62 -18.38 -17.69 -15.55
C PHE A 62 -18.13 -18.89 -16.47
N VAL A 63 -17.77 -20.06 -15.92
CA VAL A 63 -17.52 -21.28 -16.70
C VAL A 63 -18.78 -21.74 -17.44
N THR A 64 -19.95 -21.70 -16.79
CA THR A 64 -21.23 -22.00 -17.47
C THR A 64 -21.49 -21.04 -18.62
N ALA A 65 -21.42 -19.74 -18.36
CA ALA A 65 -21.60 -18.73 -19.39
C ALA A 65 -20.60 -18.90 -20.56
N PHE A 66 -19.37 -19.31 -20.24
CA PHE A 66 -18.33 -19.57 -21.22
C PHE A 66 -18.68 -20.74 -22.14
N PHE A 67 -19.14 -21.87 -21.62
CA PHE A 67 -19.47 -23.04 -22.44
C PHE A 67 -20.84 -22.98 -23.13
N ARG A 68 -21.75 -22.09 -22.68
CA ARG A 68 -22.99 -21.77 -23.41
C ARG A 68 -22.73 -21.08 -24.75
N VAL A 69 -21.58 -20.42 -24.93
CA VAL A 69 -21.17 -19.87 -26.22
C VAL A 69 -20.88 -21.02 -27.18
N SER A 70 -21.62 -21.07 -28.29
CA SER A 70 -21.53 -22.16 -29.27
C SER A 70 -20.09 -22.37 -29.76
N GLY A 71 -19.64 -23.63 -29.71
CA GLY A 71 -18.31 -24.03 -30.15
C GLY A 71 -17.24 -24.01 -29.04
N ASN A 72 -17.44 -23.29 -27.93
CA ASN A 72 -16.44 -23.23 -26.87
C ASN A 72 -16.15 -24.59 -26.23
N LEU A 73 -17.18 -25.44 -26.08
CA LEU A 73 -17.02 -26.78 -25.50
C LEU A 73 -16.05 -27.68 -26.27
N LYS A 74 -15.96 -27.52 -27.59
CA LYS A 74 -15.03 -28.26 -28.45
C LYS A 74 -13.67 -27.60 -28.57
N ARG A 75 -13.57 -26.30 -28.30
CA ARG A 75 -12.40 -25.48 -28.59
C ARG A 75 -11.52 -25.23 -27.37
N PHE A 76 -12.09 -25.13 -26.18
CA PHE A 76 -11.36 -24.79 -24.96
C PHE A 76 -11.42 -25.89 -23.91
N GLN A 77 -10.27 -26.13 -23.28
CA GLN A 77 -10.17 -26.78 -21.99
C GLN A 77 -9.78 -25.73 -20.95
N ILE A 78 -10.51 -25.68 -19.84
CA ILE A 78 -10.30 -24.69 -18.78
C ILE A 78 -9.76 -25.40 -17.53
N VAL A 79 -8.74 -24.81 -16.89
CA VAL A 79 -8.36 -25.18 -15.53
C VAL A 79 -8.65 -24.02 -14.57
N ALA A 80 -9.33 -24.32 -13.46
CA ALA A 80 -9.53 -23.41 -12.35
C ALA A 80 -8.93 -24.04 -11.08
N MET A 81 -7.93 -23.40 -10.47
CA MET A 81 -7.24 -23.95 -9.31
C MET A 81 -7.60 -23.24 -8.01
N ASP A 82 -7.55 -23.97 -6.90
CA ASP A 82 -7.50 -23.37 -5.57
C ASP A 82 -6.09 -22.85 -5.31
N ASN A 83 -5.96 -21.55 -5.03
CA ASN A 83 -4.69 -20.95 -4.65
C ASN A 83 -4.15 -21.57 -3.35
N ARG A 84 -2.82 -21.54 -3.12
CA ARG A 84 -2.24 -21.92 -1.82
C ARG A 84 -2.97 -21.24 -0.66
N GLY A 85 -3.32 -22.02 0.36
CA GLY A 85 -4.00 -21.53 1.56
C GLY A 85 -5.53 -21.54 1.55
N VAL A 86 -6.18 -21.93 0.45
CA VAL A 86 -7.65 -21.98 0.35
C VAL A 86 -8.13 -23.27 -0.32
N GLY A 87 -9.39 -23.66 -0.08
CA GLY A 87 -10.03 -24.79 -0.75
C GLY A 87 -9.37 -26.13 -0.43
N GLY A 88 -9.19 -26.96 -1.45
CA GLY A 88 -8.49 -28.24 -1.33
C GLY A 88 -6.97 -28.15 -1.39
N THR A 89 -6.41 -26.99 -1.76
CA THR A 89 -4.95 -26.80 -1.84
C THR A 89 -4.34 -26.64 -0.44
N ASP A 90 -3.12 -27.14 -0.28
CA ASP A 90 -2.35 -27.04 0.95
C ASP A 90 -2.16 -25.60 1.43
N ALA A 91 -1.97 -25.47 2.73
CA ALA A 91 -1.63 -24.22 3.40
C ALA A 91 -0.27 -24.39 4.09
N PRO A 92 0.86 -24.22 3.36
CA PRO A 92 2.20 -24.36 3.90
C PRO A 92 2.42 -23.48 5.14
N ASN A 93 3.34 -23.91 6.02
CA ASN A 93 3.63 -23.24 7.29
C ASN A 93 4.34 -21.87 7.12
N GLU A 94 4.80 -21.57 5.91
CA GLU A 94 5.30 -20.25 5.54
C GLU A 94 4.16 -19.21 5.66
N TRP A 95 4.31 -18.23 6.55
CA TRP A 95 3.27 -17.22 6.79
C TRP A 95 3.34 -16.03 5.81
N MET A 96 4.35 -15.98 4.94
CA MET A 96 4.54 -14.92 3.94
C MET A 96 4.45 -15.48 2.52
N TYR A 97 3.22 -15.65 2.01
CA TYR A 97 3.07 -15.92 0.58
C TYR A 97 3.40 -14.66 -0.22
N SER A 98 3.90 -14.85 -1.44
CA SER A 98 4.07 -13.78 -2.41
C SER A 98 3.26 -14.08 -3.67
N THR A 99 2.84 -13.05 -4.39
CA THR A 99 2.15 -13.24 -5.67
C THR A 99 3.07 -13.91 -6.69
N SER A 100 4.40 -13.71 -6.62
CA SER A 100 5.40 -14.42 -7.43
C SER A 100 5.46 -15.92 -7.11
N SER A 101 5.48 -16.31 -5.83
CA SER A 101 5.46 -17.74 -5.47
C SER A 101 4.15 -18.41 -5.87
N MET A 102 3.03 -17.70 -5.79
CA MET A 102 1.74 -18.20 -6.25
C MET A 102 1.68 -18.31 -7.79
N ALA A 103 2.35 -17.43 -8.52
CA ALA A 103 2.48 -17.55 -9.98
C ALA A 103 3.29 -18.78 -10.39
N GLN A 104 4.31 -19.12 -9.60
CA GLN A 104 5.08 -20.35 -9.80
C GLN A 104 4.22 -21.61 -9.62
N ASP A 105 3.26 -21.62 -8.70
CA ASP A 105 2.32 -22.75 -8.54
C ASP A 105 1.48 -22.94 -9.79
N VAL A 106 0.97 -21.84 -10.36
CA VAL A 106 0.20 -21.87 -11.61
C VAL A 106 1.06 -22.43 -12.74
N LEU A 107 2.31 -21.97 -12.86
CA LEU A 107 3.24 -22.46 -13.89
C LEU A 107 3.50 -23.97 -13.74
N MET A 108 3.82 -24.44 -12.53
CA MET A 108 4.04 -25.86 -12.24
C MET A 108 2.78 -26.71 -12.49
N LEU A 109 1.59 -26.20 -12.19
CA LEU A 109 0.34 -26.89 -12.50
C LEU A 109 0.16 -27.03 -14.01
N THR A 110 0.42 -25.98 -14.79
CA THR A 110 0.31 -26.05 -16.25
C THR A 110 1.36 -26.99 -16.87
N GLU A 111 2.53 -27.13 -16.25
CA GLU A 111 3.54 -28.12 -16.65
C GLU A 111 3.10 -29.55 -16.33
N HIS A 112 2.50 -29.77 -15.16
CA HIS A 112 1.91 -31.06 -14.80
C HIS A 112 0.80 -31.47 -15.78
N LEU A 113 -0.03 -30.52 -16.20
CA LEU A 113 -1.08 -30.73 -17.21
C LEU A 113 -0.54 -30.83 -18.65
N GLN A 114 0.77 -30.63 -18.84
CA GLN A 114 1.42 -30.59 -20.15
C GLN A 114 0.84 -29.53 -21.09
N TRP A 115 0.54 -28.35 -20.56
CA TRP A 115 0.06 -27.19 -21.31
C TRP A 115 1.23 -26.24 -21.61
N PRO A 116 1.89 -26.37 -22.79
CA PRO A 116 3.07 -25.57 -23.12
C PRO A 116 2.74 -24.09 -23.30
N SER A 117 1.51 -23.76 -23.68
CA SER A 117 1.05 -22.37 -23.78
C SER A 117 -0.45 -22.29 -23.48
N PHE A 118 -0.90 -21.18 -22.92
CA PHE A 118 -2.29 -21.01 -22.50
C PHE A 118 -2.71 -19.53 -22.45
N HIS A 119 -4.01 -19.31 -22.54
CA HIS A 119 -4.64 -18.05 -22.16
C HIS A 119 -4.75 -17.98 -20.64
N LEU A 120 -4.48 -16.83 -20.06
CA LEU A 120 -4.45 -16.63 -18.62
C LEU A 120 -5.46 -15.55 -18.22
N ALA A 121 -6.39 -15.87 -17.32
CA ALA A 121 -7.34 -14.91 -16.78
C ALA A 121 -7.35 -14.94 -15.24
N GLY A 122 -7.19 -13.77 -14.63
CA GLY A 122 -7.11 -13.62 -13.19
C GLY A 122 -8.01 -12.51 -12.67
N VAL A 123 -8.70 -12.77 -11.56
CA VAL A 123 -9.54 -11.77 -10.89
C VAL A 123 -8.89 -11.26 -9.60
N SER A 124 -8.84 -9.93 -9.39
CA SER A 124 -8.35 -9.34 -8.14
C SER A 124 -6.92 -9.81 -7.81
N MET A 125 -6.71 -10.48 -6.68
CA MET A 125 -5.43 -11.15 -6.35
C MET A 125 -4.98 -12.13 -7.44
N GLY A 126 -5.90 -12.87 -8.06
CA GLY A 126 -5.59 -13.75 -9.19
C GLY A 126 -5.06 -12.98 -10.41
N GLY A 127 -5.51 -11.74 -10.60
CA GLY A 127 -4.94 -10.84 -11.62
C GLY A 127 -3.53 -10.35 -11.24
N MET A 128 -3.23 -10.17 -9.95
CA MET A 128 -1.87 -9.85 -9.47
C MET A 128 -0.92 -11.03 -9.72
N ILE A 129 -1.37 -12.25 -9.42
CA ILE A 129 -0.64 -13.50 -9.70
C ILE A 129 -0.43 -13.65 -11.22
N SER A 130 -1.45 -13.33 -12.01
CA SER A 130 -1.37 -13.45 -13.47
C SER A 130 -0.37 -12.47 -14.09
N GLN A 131 -0.24 -11.26 -13.52
CA GLN A 131 0.83 -10.32 -13.92
C GLN A 131 2.21 -10.90 -13.64
N GLU A 132 2.42 -11.50 -12.45
CA GLU A 132 3.69 -12.13 -12.08
C GLU A 132 4.05 -13.29 -13.02
N LEU A 133 3.07 -14.11 -13.40
CA LEU A 133 3.27 -15.22 -14.34
C LEU A 133 3.61 -14.73 -15.75
N ALA A 134 2.88 -13.73 -16.25
CA ALA A 134 3.15 -13.13 -17.56
C ALA A 134 4.52 -12.43 -17.63
N HIS A 135 5.00 -11.91 -16.49
CA HIS A 135 6.35 -11.36 -16.36
C HIS A 135 7.43 -12.44 -16.33
N ALA A 136 7.22 -13.51 -15.56
CA ALA A 136 8.20 -14.57 -15.36
C ALA A 136 8.32 -15.54 -16.55
N ALA A 137 7.21 -15.84 -17.22
CA ALA A 137 7.15 -16.82 -18.31
C ALA A 137 6.33 -16.30 -19.51
N PRO A 138 6.73 -15.16 -20.13
CA PRO A 138 5.94 -14.51 -21.17
C PRO A 138 5.65 -15.41 -22.38
N SER A 139 6.58 -16.30 -22.74
CA SER A 139 6.42 -17.24 -23.87
C SER A 139 5.34 -18.31 -23.64
N ARG A 140 4.92 -18.52 -22.39
CA ARG A 140 3.86 -19.48 -22.04
C ARG A 140 2.47 -18.83 -22.12
N VAL A 141 2.37 -17.50 -22.10
CA VAL A 141 1.10 -16.77 -22.00
C VAL A 141 0.67 -16.25 -23.37
N LEU A 142 -0.35 -16.89 -23.96
CA LEU A 142 -0.92 -16.51 -25.26
C LEU A 142 -1.72 -15.21 -25.19
N SER A 143 -2.42 -14.99 -24.07
CA SER A 143 -3.12 -13.74 -23.79
C SER A 143 -3.33 -13.58 -22.29
N LEU A 144 -3.31 -12.36 -21.80
CA LEU A 144 -3.52 -12.02 -20.39
C LEU A 144 -4.84 -11.26 -20.21
N THR A 145 -5.71 -11.74 -19.32
CA THR A 145 -6.94 -11.05 -18.92
C THR A 145 -6.91 -10.73 -17.43
N LEU A 146 -7.02 -9.44 -17.09
CA LEU A 146 -7.00 -8.91 -15.74
C LEU A 146 -8.38 -8.35 -15.39
N LEU A 147 -9.10 -9.01 -14.48
CA LEU A 147 -10.42 -8.56 -14.03
C LEU A 147 -10.27 -7.90 -12.66
N VAL A 148 -10.77 -6.65 -12.52
CA VAL A 148 -10.81 -5.88 -11.26
C VAL A 148 -9.53 -6.07 -10.43
N SER A 149 -8.38 -5.73 -11.01
CA SER A 149 -7.05 -6.02 -10.45
C SER A 149 -6.20 -4.76 -10.34
N SER A 150 -4.97 -4.90 -9.83
CA SER A 150 -4.10 -3.79 -9.45
C SER A 150 -2.64 -4.11 -9.73
N PRO A 151 -1.80 -3.10 -10.05
CA PRO A 151 -0.35 -3.27 -10.14
C PRO A 151 0.34 -3.32 -8.76
N GLY A 152 -0.43 -3.26 -7.67
CA GLY A 152 0.03 -3.16 -6.28
C GLY A 152 -0.27 -1.81 -5.65
N PHE A 153 -0.52 -1.77 -4.34
CA PHE A 153 -0.97 -0.55 -3.63
C PHE A 153 0.05 0.59 -3.63
N ARG A 154 1.35 0.28 -3.73
CA ARG A 154 2.41 1.29 -3.87
C ARG A 154 2.50 1.89 -5.27
N GLU A 155 1.92 1.21 -6.25
CA GLU A 155 2.03 1.54 -7.67
C GLU A 155 0.76 2.19 -8.22
N ALA A 156 -0.37 2.02 -7.53
CA ALA A 156 -1.65 2.67 -7.78
C ALA A 156 -1.83 3.93 -6.89
N PRO A 157 -2.80 4.80 -7.19
CA PRO A 157 -3.10 5.97 -6.36
C PRO A 157 -3.46 5.60 -4.91
N TRP A 158 -3.29 6.57 -4.00
CA TRP A 158 -3.61 6.38 -2.58
C TRP A 158 -5.07 5.93 -2.38
N PRO A 159 -5.31 4.99 -1.45
CA PRO A 159 -6.62 4.42 -1.25
C PRO A 159 -7.61 5.47 -0.71
N GLY A 160 -8.76 5.59 -1.36
CA GLY A 160 -9.86 6.41 -0.87
C GLY A 160 -10.63 5.74 0.29
N TRP A 161 -11.52 6.49 0.94
CA TRP A 161 -12.34 5.99 2.05
C TRP A 161 -13.21 4.78 1.71
N ALA A 162 -13.75 4.71 0.48
CA ALA A 162 -14.53 3.56 0.02
C ALA A 162 -13.71 2.27 0.04
N GLN A 163 -12.45 2.34 -0.40
CA GLN A 163 -11.51 1.22 -0.41
C GLN A 163 -11.08 0.81 0.99
N ILE A 164 -10.71 1.77 1.83
CA ILE A 164 -10.36 1.50 3.24
C ILE A 164 -11.53 0.86 3.98
N SER A 165 -12.74 1.40 3.84
CA SER A 165 -13.95 0.86 4.49
C SER A 165 -14.30 -0.55 4.00
N ALA A 166 -14.08 -0.85 2.72
CA ALA A 166 -14.30 -2.18 2.16
C ALA A 166 -13.29 -3.20 2.73
N TYR A 167 -12.00 -2.87 2.81
CA TYR A 167 -11.00 -3.72 3.46
C TYR A 167 -11.26 -3.93 4.94
N LEU A 168 -11.61 -2.87 5.68
CA LEU A 168 -12.01 -2.99 7.08
C LEU A 168 -13.25 -3.86 7.25
N SER A 169 -14.21 -3.78 6.32
CA SER A 169 -15.39 -4.64 6.32
C SER A 169 -15.03 -6.11 6.12
N LEU A 170 -14.05 -6.42 5.24
CA LEU A 170 -13.54 -7.79 5.05
C LEU A 170 -12.81 -8.32 6.28
N ILE A 171 -11.94 -7.51 6.90
CA ILE A 171 -11.24 -7.86 8.15
C ILE A 171 -12.26 -8.08 9.27
N GLY A 172 -13.20 -7.16 9.44
CA GLY A 172 -14.30 -7.25 10.41
C GLY A 172 -15.17 -8.49 10.18
N ASN A 173 -15.29 -8.95 8.93
CA ASN A 173 -16.06 -10.14 8.58
C ASN A 173 -15.54 -11.42 9.24
N LEU A 174 -14.24 -11.49 9.53
CA LEU A 174 -13.61 -12.63 10.21
C LEU A 174 -14.08 -12.79 11.65
N PHE A 175 -14.53 -11.69 12.28
CA PHE A 175 -15.00 -11.67 13.66
C PHE A 175 -16.53 -11.81 13.77
N LYS A 176 -17.26 -11.87 12.66
CA LYS A 176 -18.72 -12.02 12.67
C LYS A 176 -19.13 -13.45 12.99
N ARG A 177 -20.01 -13.61 13.99
CA ARG A 177 -20.44 -14.92 14.50
C ARG A 177 -21.45 -15.65 13.63
N THR A 178 -22.32 -14.94 12.91
CA THR A 178 -23.40 -15.57 12.14
C THR A 178 -23.05 -15.68 10.66
N LEU A 179 -23.42 -16.80 10.04
CA LEU A 179 -23.28 -17.00 8.59
C LEU A 179 -24.00 -15.90 7.81
N HIS A 180 -25.21 -15.54 8.22
CA HIS A 180 -25.99 -14.47 7.59
C HIS A 180 -25.24 -13.13 7.56
N ALA A 181 -24.68 -12.70 8.71
CA ALA A 181 -23.93 -11.44 8.77
C ALA A 181 -22.65 -11.51 7.92
N ARG A 182 -22.01 -12.69 7.84
CA ARG A 182 -20.85 -12.92 6.97
C ARG A 182 -21.20 -12.81 5.50
N THR A 183 -22.27 -13.49 5.08
CA THR A 183 -22.80 -13.45 3.72
C THR A 183 -23.19 -12.04 3.31
N MET A 184 -23.94 -11.32 4.14
CA MET A 184 -24.38 -9.97 3.79
C MET A 184 -23.22 -8.98 3.64
N THR A 185 -22.15 -9.17 4.43
CA THR A 185 -20.93 -8.37 4.28
C THR A 185 -20.26 -8.64 2.94
N MET A 186 -20.13 -9.90 2.55
CA MET A 186 -19.57 -10.27 1.25
C MET A 186 -20.39 -9.69 0.09
N LEU A 187 -21.72 -9.79 0.16
CA LEU A 187 -22.58 -9.23 -0.88
C LEU A 187 -22.39 -7.72 -1.06
N ARG A 188 -22.41 -6.96 0.05
CA ARG A 188 -22.27 -5.49 0.01
C ARG A 188 -20.88 -5.00 -0.37
N VAL A 189 -19.87 -5.86 -0.23
CA VAL A 189 -18.49 -5.56 -0.66
C VAL A 189 -18.31 -5.90 -2.13
N LEU A 190 -18.86 -7.03 -2.59
CA LEU A 190 -18.66 -7.51 -3.96
C LEU A 190 -19.58 -6.85 -4.98
N TYR A 191 -20.78 -6.44 -4.60
CA TYR A 191 -21.79 -5.95 -5.53
C TYR A 191 -22.26 -4.53 -5.17
N PRO A 192 -22.61 -3.71 -6.18
CA PRO A 192 -23.24 -2.41 -5.95
C PRO A 192 -24.57 -2.56 -5.22
N VAL A 193 -24.93 -1.55 -4.43
CA VAL A 193 -26.17 -1.57 -3.64
C VAL A 193 -27.39 -1.64 -4.56
N GLU A 194 -27.38 -0.90 -5.66
CA GLU A 194 -28.49 -0.86 -6.62
C GLU A 194 -28.72 -2.23 -7.28
N TYR A 195 -27.65 -3.02 -7.47
CA TYR A 195 -27.78 -4.38 -8.00
C TYR A 195 -28.41 -5.35 -6.98
N LEU A 196 -28.19 -5.10 -5.68
CA LEU A 196 -28.76 -5.89 -4.59
C LEU A 196 -30.19 -5.46 -4.21
N GLU A 197 -30.71 -4.36 -4.75
CA GLU A 197 -32.10 -3.94 -4.51
C GLU A 197 -33.11 -4.84 -5.22
N ASN A 198 -32.70 -5.54 -6.29
CA ASN A 198 -33.54 -6.57 -6.91
C ASN A 198 -33.63 -7.81 -6.00
N PRO A 199 -34.82 -8.14 -5.45
CA PRO A 199 -34.95 -9.22 -4.48
C PRO A 199 -34.60 -10.61 -5.03
N ALA A 200 -34.88 -10.87 -6.30
CA ALA A 200 -34.57 -12.15 -6.94
C ALA A 200 -33.06 -12.36 -7.09
N VAL A 201 -32.35 -11.30 -7.49
CA VAL A 201 -30.88 -11.28 -7.58
C VAL A 201 -30.26 -11.43 -6.20
N ALA A 202 -30.71 -10.62 -5.23
CA ALA A 202 -30.19 -10.64 -3.87
C ALA A 202 -30.36 -12.01 -3.19
N SER A 203 -31.54 -12.63 -3.34
CA SER A 203 -31.83 -13.96 -2.79
C SER A 203 -30.95 -15.05 -3.42
N SER A 204 -30.77 -15.00 -4.75
CA SER A 204 -29.92 -15.97 -5.47
C SER A 204 -28.45 -15.84 -5.07
N LEU A 205 -27.92 -14.62 -5.06
CA LEU A 205 -26.55 -14.36 -4.61
C LEU A 205 -26.36 -14.71 -3.14
N TYR A 206 -27.32 -14.42 -2.28
CA TYR A 206 -27.28 -14.80 -0.88
C TYR A 206 -27.19 -16.32 -0.72
N THR A 207 -28.01 -17.07 -1.44
CA THR A 207 -28.00 -18.55 -1.41
C THR A 207 -26.64 -19.11 -1.82
N ILE A 208 -26.03 -18.55 -2.87
CA ILE A 208 -24.72 -18.99 -3.35
C ILE A 208 -23.61 -18.63 -2.38
N HIS A 209 -23.52 -17.36 -1.97
CA HIS A 209 -22.45 -16.90 -1.09
C HIS A 209 -22.56 -17.52 0.30
N SER A 210 -23.77 -17.74 0.83
CA SER A 210 -23.97 -18.46 2.09
C SER A 210 -23.60 -19.94 1.98
N SER A 211 -23.95 -20.61 0.89
CA SER A 211 -23.56 -22.01 0.65
C SER A 211 -22.06 -22.16 0.52
N ARG A 212 -21.40 -21.27 -0.24
CA ARG A 212 -19.94 -21.22 -0.38
C ARG A 212 -19.25 -20.96 0.95
N LEU A 213 -19.69 -19.95 1.70
CA LEU A 213 -19.13 -19.66 3.03
C LEU A 213 -19.32 -20.81 4.02
N LYS A 214 -20.42 -21.57 3.91
CA LYS A 214 -20.69 -22.75 4.74
C LYS A 214 -19.79 -23.93 4.35
N ALA A 215 -19.55 -24.13 3.06
CA ALA A 215 -18.71 -25.21 2.54
C ALA A 215 -17.20 -24.86 2.55
N SER A 216 -16.87 -23.58 2.74
CA SER A 216 -15.52 -23.08 2.52
C SER A 216 -14.49 -23.74 3.45
N ARG A 217 -13.38 -24.15 2.84
CA ARG A 217 -12.22 -24.74 3.53
C ARG A 217 -11.14 -23.71 3.80
N LEU A 218 -11.54 -22.50 4.18
CA LEU A 218 -10.60 -21.42 4.45
C LEU A 218 -9.82 -21.68 5.74
N ARG A 219 -8.49 -21.75 5.62
CA ARG A 219 -7.57 -21.89 6.76
C ARG A 219 -7.06 -20.50 7.14
N LEU A 220 -7.10 -20.13 8.42
CA LEU A 220 -6.68 -18.79 8.89
C LEU A 220 -5.26 -18.44 8.45
N ARG A 221 -4.32 -19.39 8.55
CA ARG A 221 -2.94 -19.21 8.05
C ARG A 221 -2.87 -18.91 6.55
N GLY A 222 -3.67 -19.61 5.76
CA GLY A 222 -3.72 -19.45 4.31
C GLY A 222 -4.30 -18.10 3.93
N LEU A 223 -5.35 -17.67 4.65
CA LEU A 223 -5.91 -16.33 4.54
C LEU A 223 -4.86 -15.24 4.84
N LEU A 224 -4.13 -15.36 5.95
CA LEU A 224 -3.09 -14.39 6.33
C LEU A 224 -1.96 -14.35 5.29
N GLY A 225 -1.53 -15.52 4.80
CA GLY A 225 -0.54 -15.61 3.73
C GLY A 225 -1.01 -14.93 2.45
N GLN A 226 -2.25 -15.14 2.02
CA GLN A 226 -2.81 -14.46 0.84
C GLN A 226 -2.96 -12.94 1.05
N TYR A 227 -3.31 -12.48 2.25
CA TYR A 227 -3.28 -11.05 2.57
C TYR A 227 -1.85 -10.48 2.46
N ALA A 228 -0.85 -11.20 2.96
CA ALA A 228 0.55 -10.80 2.82
C ALA A 228 0.96 -10.72 1.34
N ALA A 229 0.53 -11.68 0.51
CA ALA A 229 0.78 -11.66 -0.92
C ALA A 229 0.15 -10.45 -1.62
N VAL A 230 -1.09 -10.10 -1.26
CA VAL A 230 -1.81 -8.93 -1.80
C VAL A 230 -1.15 -7.61 -1.38
N LEU A 231 -0.81 -7.47 -0.09
CA LEU A 231 -0.16 -6.26 0.42
C LEU A 231 1.28 -6.10 -0.08
N GLY A 232 1.98 -7.22 -0.29
CA GLY A 232 3.34 -7.27 -0.81
C GLY A 232 3.44 -7.19 -2.33
N HIS A 233 2.33 -7.35 -3.07
CA HIS A 233 2.35 -7.35 -4.53
C HIS A 233 2.86 -6.02 -5.08
N ARG A 234 3.80 -6.10 -6.03
CA ARG A 234 4.40 -4.92 -6.63
C ARG A 234 4.83 -5.17 -8.07
N MET A 235 4.05 -4.61 -8.98
CA MET A 235 4.37 -4.48 -10.40
C MET A 235 4.85 -3.07 -10.73
N THR A 236 6.16 -2.88 -10.64
CA THR A 236 6.81 -1.62 -10.99
C THR A 236 6.57 -1.27 -12.46
N ARG A 237 6.75 0.01 -12.82
CA ARG A 237 6.66 0.45 -14.21
C ARG A 237 7.58 -0.34 -15.14
N GLN A 238 8.77 -0.70 -14.66
CA GLN A 238 9.72 -1.50 -15.43
C GLN A 238 9.16 -2.91 -15.73
N ARG A 239 8.69 -3.63 -14.70
CA ARG A 239 8.17 -5.01 -14.88
C ARG A 239 6.94 -5.05 -15.79
N LEU A 240 6.03 -4.09 -15.65
CA LEU A 240 4.89 -3.96 -16.58
C LEU A 240 5.35 -3.57 -18.00
N GLY A 241 6.40 -2.76 -18.10
CA GLY A 241 7.07 -2.45 -19.36
C GLY A 241 7.66 -3.69 -20.04
N GLU A 242 8.21 -4.64 -19.28
CA GLU A 242 8.72 -5.92 -19.78
C GLU A 242 7.59 -6.83 -20.29
N ILE A 243 6.45 -6.91 -19.57
CA ILE A 243 5.25 -7.60 -20.07
C ILE A 243 4.77 -6.97 -21.39
N LYS A 244 4.73 -5.64 -21.45
CA LYS A 244 4.38 -4.91 -22.67
C LYS A 244 5.36 -5.21 -23.82
N ALA A 245 6.67 -5.25 -23.53
CA ALA A 245 7.70 -5.54 -24.53
C ALA A 245 7.60 -6.96 -25.08
N ALA A 246 7.13 -7.92 -24.27
CA ALA A 246 6.84 -9.28 -24.71
C ALA A 246 5.65 -9.37 -25.70
N SER A 247 4.96 -8.26 -25.98
CA SER A 247 3.85 -8.17 -26.94
C SER A 247 2.70 -9.14 -26.65
N ILE A 248 2.54 -9.51 -25.37
CA ILE A 248 1.41 -10.33 -24.92
C ILE A 248 0.13 -9.50 -25.07
N PRO A 249 -0.91 -10.02 -25.71
CA PRO A 249 -2.21 -9.38 -25.75
C PRO A 249 -2.85 -9.27 -24.37
N VAL A 250 -3.16 -8.05 -23.94
CA VAL A 250 -3.71 -7.79 -22.60
C VAL A 250 -5.14 -7.26 -22.67
N LEU A 251 -6.07 -7.90 -21.96
CA LEU A 251 -7.42 -7.41 -21.71
C LEU A 251 -7.54 -7.01 -20.25
N ILE A 252 -7.94 -5.77 -19.99
CA ILE A 252 -8.22 -5.26 -18.64
C ILE A 252 -9.72 -5.02 -18.55
N ILE A 253 -10.40 -5.66 -17.61
CA ILE A 253 -11.83 -5.48 -17.35
C ILE A 253 -12.01 -4.85 -15.97
N ASP A 254 -12.52 -3.62 -15.96
CA ASP A 254 -12.72 -2.81 -14.77
C ASP A 254 -14.20 -2.73 -14.36
N GLY A 255 -14.45 -2.69 -13.04
CA GLY A 255 -15.78 -2.47 -12.47
C GLY A 255 -15.93 -1.03 -12.00
N GLY A 256 -16.79 -0.24 -12.65
CA GLY A 256 -16.91 1.20 -12.36
C GLY A 256 -17.43 1.54 -10.95
N LYS A 257 -18.08 0.58 -10.28
CA LYS A 257 -18.56 0.68 -8.90
C LYS A 257 -17.80 -0.25 -7.95
N ASP A 258 -16.61 -0.72 -8.33
CA ASP A 258 -15.75 -1.53 -7.46
C ASP A 258 -15.26 -0.70 -6.26
N ARG A 259 -15.61 -1.16 -5.06
CA ARG A 259 -15.19 -0.53 -3.80
C ARG A 259 -13.85 -1.03 -3.30
N LEU A 260 -13.43 -2.26 -3.64
CA LEU A 260 -12.18 -2.86 -3.17
C LEU A 260 -11.00 -2.40 -4.00
N LEU A 261 -11.16 -2.35 -5.32
CA LEU A 261 -10.15 -1.86 -6.25
C LEU A 261 -10.81 -0.83 -7.17
N PRO A 262 -10.89 0.45 -6.75
CA PRO A 262 -11.46 1.49 -7.57
C PRO A 262 -10.83 1.56 -8.97
N SER A 263 -11.56 2.07 -9.95
CA SER A 263 -11.16 2.15 -11.37
C SER A 263 -9.78 2.77 -11.62
N SER A 264 -9.25 3.55 -10.66
CA SER A 264 -7.89 4.09 -10.70
C SER A 264 -6.80 3.00 -10.78
N HIS A 265 -7.02 1.82 -10.19
CA HIS A 265 -6.10 0.69 -10.26
C HIS A 265 -6.02 0.11 -11.68
N SER A 266 -7.17 -0.24 -12.25
CA SER A 266 -7.27 -0.72 -13.63
C SER A 266 -6.82 0.33 -14.64
N SER A 267 -7.12 1.61 -14.39
CA SER A 267 -6.63 2.74 -15.21
C SER A 267 -5.11 2.84 -15.18
N THR A 268 -4.49 2.60 -14.01
CA THR A 268 -3.03 2.57 -13.89
C THR A 268 -2.42 1.39 -14.66
N LEU A 269 -3.04 0.20 -14.60
CA LEU A 269 -2.63 -0.93 -15.43
C LEU A 269 -2.76 -0.60 -16.92
N GLY A 270 -3.89 -0.04 -17.34
CA GLY A 270 -4.15 0.35 -18.72
C GLY A 270 -3.16 1.40 -19.23
N LEU A 271 -2.81 2.38 -18.40
CA LEU A 271 -1.79 3.37 -18.72
C LEU A 271 -0.39 2.74 -18.84
N ARG A 272 -0.03 1.81 -17.96
CA ARG A 272 1.32 1.21 -17.97
C ARG A 272 1.49 0.15 -19.06
N LEU A 273 0.43 -0.58 -19.37
CA LEU A 273 0.38 -1.62 -20.40
C LEU A 273 -0.15 -1.11 -21.74
N HIS A 274 -0.37 0.20 -21.91
CA HIS A 274 -0.95 0.77 -23.14
C HIS A 274 -0.19 0.30 -24.39
N GLY A 275 -0.90 -0.06 -25.45
CA GLY A 275 -0.30 -0.54 -26.69
C GLY A 275 -1.35 -1.07 -27.67
N THR A 276 -0.92 -1.44 -28.87
CA THR A 276 -1.78 -2.01 -29.92
C THR A 276 -2.44 -3.33 -29.53
N HIS A 277 -1.83 -4.05 -28.59
CA HIS A 277 -2.31 -5.35 -28.10
C HIS A 277 -3.05 -5.26 -26.76
N THR A 278 -3.32 -4.05 -26.25
CA THR A 278 -3.99 -3.85 -24.96
C THR A 278 -5.37 -3.26 -25.15
N THR A 279 -6.39 -3.96 -24.64
CA THR A 279 -7.79 -3.50 -24.63
C THR A 279 -8.23 -3.31 -23.19
N THR A 280 -8.80 -2.15 -22.88
CA THR A 280 -9.43 -1.87 -21.58
C THR A 280 -10.93 -1.75 -21.76
N VAL A 281 -11.70 -2.48 -20.96
CA VAL A 281 -13.16 -2.45 -20.91
C VAL A 281 -13.58 -2.04 -19.51
N VAL A 282 -14.42 -1.02 -19.39
CA VAL A 282 -15.00 -0.59 -18.12
C VAL A 282 -16.48 -0.92 -18.14
N ILE A 283 -16.94 -1.73 -17.18
CA ILE A 283 -18.36 -1.98 -16.96
C ILE A 283 -18.81 -1.06 -15.83
N ALA A 284 -19.36 0.11 -16.20
CA ALA A 284 -19.65 1.22 -15.27
C ALA A 284 -20.47 0.80 -14.05
N GLU A 285 -21.49 -0.03 -14.26
CA GLU A 285 -22.43 -0.47 -13.23
C GLU A 285 -21.98 -1.73 -12.47
N SER A 286 -20.74 -2.19 -12.66
CA SER A 286 -20.23 -3.40 -12.02
C SER A 286 -19.41 -3.13 -10.76
N GLY A 287 -19.59 -3.98 -9.75
CA GLY A 287 -18.74 -4.05 -8.56
C GLY A 287 -17.57 -5.03 -8.71
N HIS A 288 -16.95 -5.40 -7.59
CA HIS A 288 -15.83 -6.35 -7.57
C HIS A 288 -16.20 -7.75 -8.06
N GLY A 289 -17.46 -8.17 -7.86
CA GLY A 289 -18.02 -9.45 -8.33
C GLY A 289 -18.34 -9.51 -9.82
N ILE A 290 -17.61 -8.77 -10.66
CA ILE A 290 -17.88 -8.54 -12.10
C ILE A 290 -18.04 -9.84 -12.91
N PHE A 291 -17.22 -10.85 -12.63
CA PHE A 291 -17.22 -12.14 -13.31
C PHE A 291 -18.48 -12.98 -13.05
N ALA A 292 -19.27 -12.62 -12.03
CA ALA A 292 -20.58 -13.22 -11.76
C ALA A 292 -21.72 -12.28 -12.19
N GLN A 293 -21.57 -10.97 -11.94
CA GLN A 293 -22.59 -9.95 -12.20
C GLN A 293 -22.84 -9.70 -13.70
N TYR A 294 -21.77 -9.68 -14.50
CA TYR A 294 -21.79 -9.42 -15.94
C TYR A 294 -21.05 -10.54 -16.68
N ARG A 295 -21.29 -11.79 -16.28
CA ARG A 295 -20.56 -12.97 -16.76
C ARG A 295 -20.64 -13.12 -18.28
N THR A 296 -21.80 -12.85 -18.88
CA THR A 296 -21.99 -12.93 -20.33
C THR A 296 -21.14 -11.89 -21.06
N ASP A 297 -21.10 -10.65 -20.57
CA ASP A 297 -20.31 -9.57 -21.14
C ASP A 297 -18.81 -9.80 -20.96
N VAL A 298 -18.40 -10.31 -19.79
CA VAL A 298 -17.01 -10.67 -19.47
C VAL A 298 -16.53 -11.80 -20.39
N VAL A 299 -17.33 -12.86 -20.55
CA VAL A 299 -17.06 -13.96 -21.51
C VAL A 299 -16.97 -13.40 -22.93
N GLY A 300 -17.91 -12.55 -23.34
CA GLY A 300 -17.89 -11.94 -24.67
C GLY A 300 -16.64 -11.08 -24.92
N ALA A 301 -16.20 -10.32 -23.92
CA ALA A 301 -14.96 -9.53 -24.00
C ALA A 301 -13.73 -10.42 -24.10
N LEU A 302 -13.65 -11.48 -23.27
CA LEU A 302 -12.58 -12.48 -23.32
C LEU A 302 -12.53 -13.17 -24.68
N MET A 303 -13.67 -13.61 -25.21
CA MET A 303 -13.74 -14.29 -26.49
C MET A 303 -13.33 -13.37 -27.65
N ARG A 304 -13.70 -12.09 -27.64
CA ARG A 304 -13.21 -11.11 -28.62
C ARG A 304 -11.70 -10.91 -28.50
N HIS A 305 -11.17 -10.87 -27.28
CA HIS A 305 -9.74 -10.74 -27.04
C HIS A 305 -8.96 -11.93 -27.58
N ILE A 306 -9.40 -13.15 -27.29
CA ILE A 306 -8.77 -14.38 -27.77
C ILE A 306 -8.93 -14.53 -29.29
N CYS A 307 -10.12 -14.28 -29.85
CA CYS A 307 -10.37 -14.44 -31.28
C CYS A 307 -9.67 -13.39 -32.16
N ARG A 308 -9.40 -12.17 -31.67
CA ARG A 308 -8.59 -11.17 -32.41
C ARG A 308 -7.15 -11.63 -32.65
N LEU A 309 -6.68 -12.62 -31.91
CA LEU A 309 -5.35 -13.23 -32.05
C LEU A 309 -5.32 -14.36 -33.06
N MET A 310 -6.49 -14.74 -33.60
CA MET A 310 -6.60 -15.78 -34.61
C MET A 310 -6.82 -15.15 -35.98
N PRO A 311 -6.15 -15.64 -37.03
CA PRO A 311 -6.31 -15.10 -38.36
C PRO A 311 -7.68 -15.53 -38.93
N MET A 312 -8.71 -14.68 -38.84
CA MET A 312 -9.90 -14.74 -39.70
C MET A 312 -10.57 -13.36 -39.89
N THR A 313 -11.17 -13.22 -41.08
CA THR A 313 -11.70 -12.05 -41.81
C THR A 313 -12.63 -11.07 -41.06
N PRO A 314 -12.65 -9.78 -41.47
CA PRO A 314 -13.30 -8.70 -40.71
C PRO A 314 -14.82 -8.64 -40.88
N ILE A 315 -15.54 -8.36 -39.78
CA ILE A 315 -16.97 -8.05 -39.73
C ILE A 315 -17.14 -6.55 -39.42
N PRO A 316 -18.16 -5.85 -39.99
CA PRO A 316 -18.20 -4.39 -40.03
C PRO A 316 -18.37 -3.74 -38.65
N THR A 317 -17.67 -2.64 -38.46
CA THR A 317 -17.72 -1.80 -37.26
C THR A 317 -18.81 -0.75 -37.42
N SER A 318 -19.98 -0.95 -36.81
CA SER A 318 -21.01 0.09 -36.70
C SER A 318 -21.72 0.03 -35.35
N ALA A 319 -21.01 0.36 -34.27
CA ALA A 319 -21.61 0.65 -32.96
C ALA A 319 -20.61 1.28 -31.97
N ILE A 320 -19.83 2.30 -32.35
CA ILE A 320 -18.97 3.01 -31.39
C ILE A 320 -18.86 4.49 -31.76
N VAL A 321 -19.93 5.27 -31.55
CA VAL A 321 -19.84 6.69 -31.16
C VAL A 321 -21.12 7.03 -30.41
N GLY A 322 -21.05 7.32 -29.12
CA GLY A 322 -22.23 7.81 -28.40
C GLY A 322 -22.03 8.09 -26.91
N GLY A 323 -21.14 7.39 -26.22
CA GLY A 323 -21.12 7.39 -24.75
C GLY A 323 -20.00 8.15 -24.05
N VAL A 324 -19.29 9.08 -24.71
CA VAL A 324 -18.07 9.71 -24.15
C VAL A 324 -18.30 11.13 -23.62
N LYS A 325 -19.50 11.72 -23.75
CA LYS A 325 -19.72 13.12 -23.35
C LYS A 325 -20.32 13.36 -21.97
N ASP A 326 -20.99 12.40 -21.33
CA ASP A 326 -21.88 12.75 -20.21
C ASP A 326 -21.42 12.31 -18.80
N ILE A 327 -20.24 11.70 -18.63
CA ILE A 327 -19.78 11.16 -17.32
C ILE A 327 -18.76 12.09 -16.61
N LEU A 328 -18.36 13.20 -17.23
CA LEU A 328 -17.43 14.17 -16.61
C LEU A 328 -18.12 15.34 -15.88
N HIS A 329 -19.45 15.45 -15.90
CA HIS A 329 -20.16 16.56 -15.25
C HIS A 329 -20.45 16.31 -13.76
N GLY A 330 -19.41 16.04 -12.98
CA GLY A 330 -19.37 16.53 -11.62
C GLY A 330 -18.87 17.96 -11.70
N SER A 331 -19.78 18.95 -11.68
CA SER A 331 -19.40 20.36 -11.75
C SER A 331 -18.22 20.65 -10.84
N ALA A 332 -17.15 21.23 -11.37
CA ALA A 332 -15.98 21.58 -10.56
C ALA A 332 -16.36 22.54 -9.39
N SER A 333 -17.51 23.22 -9.49
CA SER A 333 -18.12 23.95 -8.38
C SER A 333 -18.63 23.03 -7.25
N THR A 334 -19.27 21.90 -7.58
CA THR A 334 -19.75 20.87 -6.63
C THR A 334 -18.59 20.18 -5.93
N ILE A 335 -17.47 19.98 -6.61
CA ILE A 335 -16.25 19.41 -6.01
C ILE A 335 -15.67 20.38 -4.96
N LEU A 336 -15.58 21.67 -5.29
CA LEU A 336 -15.04 22.69 -4.38
C LEU A 336 -15.94 22.91 -3.15
N THR A 337 -17.26 22.94 -3.34
CA THR A 337 -18.22 23.08 -2.23
C THR A 337 -18.19 21.86 -1.32
N THR A 338 -18.19 20.65 -1.88
CA THR A 338 -18.09 19.41 -1.11
C THR A 338 -16.77 19.34 -0.34
N ALA A 339 -15.65 19.69 -0.97
CA ALA A 339 -14.34 19.74 -0.30
C ALA A 339 -14.34 20.77 0.86
N THR A 340 -14.90 21.97 0.65
CA THR A 340 -14.98 23.00 1.70
C THR A 340 -15.88 22.56 2.86
N GLN A 341 -17.01 21.90 2.56
CA GLN A 341 -17.94 21.38 3.56
C GLN A 341 -17.36 20.23 4.38
N ILE A 342 -16.47 19.42 3.81
CA ILE A 342 -15.81 18.32 4.51
C ILE A 342 -14.61 18.85 5.29
N TYR A 343 -13.66 19.50 4.61
CA TYR A 343 -12.38 19.90 5.22
C TYR A 343 -12.52 21.12 6.15
N GLY A 344 -13.49 22.01 5.92
CA GLY A 344 -13.72 23.18 6.77
C GLY A 344 -14.03 22.82 8.23
N PRO A 345 -15.04 21.97 8.49
CA PRO A 345 -15.34 21.47 9.84
C PRO A 345 -14.20 20.67 10.47
N PHE A 346 -13.47 19.87 9.70
CA PHE A 346 -12.29 19.17 10.24
C PHE A 346 -11.17 20.14 10.64
N LEU A 347 -10.91 21.17 9.84
CA LEU A 347 -9.93 22.20 10.17
C LEU A 347 -10.36 22.99 11.41
N LEU A 348 -11.64 23.39 11.49
CA LEU A 348 -12.18 24.12 12.63
C LEU A 348 -12.17 23.26 13.90
N GLY A 349 -12.63 22.00 13.80
CA GLY A 349 -12.61 21.04 14.89
C GLY A 349 -11.19 20.74 15.38
N GLY A 350 -10.26 20.51 14.46
CA GLY A 350 -8.84 20.32 14.78
C GLY A 350 -8.21 21.54 15.45
N PHE A 351 -8.55 22.75 14.97
CA PHE A 351 -8.12 24.00 15.58
C PHE A 351 -8.65 24.19 17.00
N LEU A 352 -9.93 23.90 17.23
CA LEU A 352 -10.55 23.96 18.56
C LEU A 352 -9.94 22.92 19.51
N VAL A 353 -9.74 21.69 19.05
CA VAL A 353 -9.07 20.64 19.82
C VAL A 353 -7.64 21.05 20.17
N PHE A 354 -6.90 21.62 19.22
CA PHE A 354 -5.55 22.14 19.46
C PHE A 354 -5.54 23.25 20.52
N GLU A 355 -6.44 24.24 20.44
CA GLU A 355 -6.57 25.32 21.43
C GLU A 355 -6.89 24.78 22.84
N VAL A 356 -7.76 23.77 22.94
CA VAL A 356 -8.10 23.13 24.22
C VAL A 356 -6.92 22.34 24.76
N LEU A 357 -6.32 21.45 23.96
CA LEU A 357 -5.21 20.60 24.39
C LEU A 357 -3.97 21.41 24.79
N ARG A 358 -3.67 22.48 24.05
CA ARG A 358 -2.56 23.37 24.38
C ARG A 358 -2.73 24.02 25.76
N ARG A 359 -3.95 24.38 26.14
CA ARG A 359 -4.26 24.97 27.46
C ARG A 359 -4.26 23.93 28.57
N CYS A 360 -4.80 22.74 28.30
CA CYS A 360 -4.86 21.65 29.29
C CYS A 360 -3.48 21.05 29.57
N PHE A 361 -2.58 21.03 28.58
CA PHE A 361 -1.28 20.37 28.66
C PHE A 361 -0.11 21.28 28.27
N PRO A 362 0.14 22.39 28.98
CA PRO A 362 1.14 23.38 28.59
C PRO A 362 2.55 22.76 28.44
N LYS A 363 2.93 21.82 29.32
CA LYS A 363 4.24 21.13 29.28
C LYS A 363 4.51 20.33 28.00
N LEU A 364 3.48 19.91 27.28
CA LEU A 364 3.60 19.21 25.98
C LEU A 364 3.82 20.18 24.82
N TYR A 365 3.33 21.41 24.93
CA TYR A 365 3.33 22.39 23.86
C TYR A 365 4.32 23.54 24.06
N THR A 366 4.92 23.68 25.25
CA THR A 366 5.97 24.68 25.54
C THR A 366 7.26 23.99 25.98
N CYS A 367 8.28 24.07 25.13
CA CYS A 367 9.62 23.55 25.46
C CYS A 367 10.47 24.53 26.30
N GLN A 368 10.06 25.80 26.41
CA GLN A 368 10.70 26.81 27.26
C GLN A 368 9.66 27.55 28.13
N PRO A 369 9.92 27.79 29.44
CA PRO A 369 8.94 28.37 30.37
C PRO A 369 8.63 29.86 30.14
N THR A 370 9.48 30.60 29.42
CA THR A 370 9.44 32.07 29.37
C THR A 370 8.74 32.66 28.14
N SER A 371 8.34 31.86 27.16
CA SER A 371 7.76 32.32 25.90
C SER A 371 6.30 31.90 25.76
N VAL A 372 5.41 32.37 26.64
CA VAL A 372 3.97 32.18 26.44
C VAL A 372 3.44 33.41 25.70
N PRO A 373 3.19 33.35 24.37
CA PRO A 373 2.34 34.34 23.74
C PRO A 373 0.93 34.17 24.33
N GLY A 374 0.34 35.28 24.78
CA GLY A 374 -0.80 35.35 25.69
C GLY A 374 -2.08 34.61 25.25
N GLU A 375 -3.11 34.74 26.08
CA GLU A 375 -4.38 34.01 25.99
C GLU A 375 -4.98 33.96 24.56
N GLY A 376 -5.42 32.76 24.15
CA GLY A 376 -6.13 32.53 22.89
C GLY A 376 -5.24 32.53 21.64
N VAL A 377 -5.78 33.07 20.54
CA VAL A 377 -5.21 33.00 19.19
C VAL A 377 -4.00 33.94 18.99
N ARG A 378 -3.51 34.58 20.06
CA ARG A 378 -2.41 35.57 20.02
C ARG A 378 -1.05 34.98 19.62
N TRP A 379 -0.93 33.67 19.59
CA TRP A 379 0.24 32.98 19.05
C TRP A 379 0.36 33.10 17.53
N ILE A 380 -0.75 33.23 16.79
CA ILE A 380 -0.73 33.36 15.32
C ILE A 380 0.06 34.60 14.87
N PRO A 381 -0.26 35.83 15.34
CA PRO A 381 0.52 37.00 14.97
C PRO A 381 1.96 36.92 15.50
N HIS A 382 2.18 36.31 16.66
CA HIS A 382 3.53 36.09 17.18
C HIS A 382 4.38 35.23 16.23
N VAL A 383 3.83 34.15 15.68
CA VAL A 383 4.50 33.29 14.68
C VAL A 383 4.91 34.08 13.44
N TRP A 384 4.11 35.08 13.03
CA TRP A 384 4.46 35.95 11.89
C TRP A 384 5.55 36.97 12.19
N THR A 385 5.79 37.30 13.46
CA THR A 385 6.85 38.23 13.89
C THR A 385 8.21 37.56 14.13
N VAL A 386 8.28 36.22 14.17
CA VAL A 386 9.54 35.51 14.44
C VAL A 386 10.51 35.67 13.28
N THR A 387 11.71 36.17 13.56
CA THR A 387 12.78 36.36 12.58
C THR A 387 13.53 35.07 12.29
N ASP A 388 14.09 34.98 11.08
CA ASP A 388 14.88 33.82 10.64
C ASP A 388 16.10 33.57 11.54
N ASP A 389 16.72 34.62 12.05
CA ASP A 389 17.87 34.51 12.96
C ASP A 389 17.47 33.83 14.27
N LYS A 390 16.28 34.14 14.80
CA LYS A 390 15.79 33.52 16.03
C LYS A 390 15.44 32.04 15.84
N ILE A 391 14.87 31.69 14.69
CA ILE A 391 14.59 30.29 14.33
C ILE A 391 15.89 29.50 14.21
N MET A 392 16.91 30.08 13.54
CA MET A 392 18.21 29.43 13.36
C MET A 392 18.94 29.22 14.69
N GLU A 393 18.83 30.16 15.62
CA GLU A 393 19.46 30.06 16.95
C GLU A 393 18.80 28.99 17.83
N VAL A 394 17.46 28.92 17.84
CA VAL A 394 16.73 28.04 18.77
C VAL A 394 16.49 26.65 18.19
N CYS A 395 16.15 26.56 16.89
CA CYS A 395 15.75 25.31 16.25
C CYS A 395 16.82 24.73 15.30
N GLY A 396 17.82 25.54 14.91
CA GLY A 396 18.88 25.13 13.99
C GLY A 396 18.61 25.45 12.52
N LEU A 397 19.61 25.16 11.68
CA LEU A 397 19.61 25.51 10.25
C LEU A 397 18.53 24.74 9.47
N ASP A 398 18.38 23.43 9.71
CA ASP A 398 17.47 22.58 8.92
C ASP A 398 16.02 23.03 9.05
N THR A 399 15.59 23.37 10.28
CA THR A 399 14.26 23.91 10.55
C THR A 399 14.04 25.27 9.86
N LEU A 400 15.04 26.15 9.86
CA LEU A 400 14.97 27.42 9.14
C LEU A 400 14.73 27.18 7.64
N ILE A 401 15.52 26.30 7.02
CA ILE A 401 15.42 26.04 5.58
C ILE A 401 14.07 25.40 5.21
N PHE A 402 13.56 24.50 6.05
CA PHE A 402 12.22 23.95 5.87
C PHE A 402 11.13 25.03 5.89
N PHE A 403 11.16 25.96 6.86
CA PHE A 403 10.19 27.06 6.89
C PHE A 403 10.33 28.00 5.69
N ARG A 404 11.56 28.29 5.25
CA ARG A 404 11.79 29.10 4.05
C ARG A 404 11.26 28.43 2.79
N PHE A 405 11.40 27.11 2.66
CA PHE A 405 10.79 26.34 1.57
C PHE A 405 9.26 26.48 1.56
N LEU A 406 8.60 26.36 2.72
CA LEU A 406 7.15 26.59 2.83
C LEU A 406 6.75 28.03 2.46
N ARG A 407 7.53 29.03 2.89
CA ARG A 407 7.30 30.44 2.52
C ARG A 407 7.49 30.66 1.01
N MET A 408 8.48 30.04 0.38
CA MET A 408 8.66 30.05 -1.07
C MET A 408 7.41 29.48 -1.77
N GLY A 409 6.90 28.33 -1.31
CA GLY A 409 5.65 27.75 -1.82
C GLY A 409 4.47 28.72 -1.73
N LYS A 410 4.33 29.46 -0.63
CA LYS A 410 3.32 30.53 -0.48
C LYS A 410 3.49 31.66 -1.51
N HIS A 411 4.73 32.08 -1.79
CA HIS A 411 4.99 33.11 -2.80
C HIS A 411 4.67 32.60 -4.23
N LEU A 412 5.01 31.35 -4.54
CA LEU A 412 4.66 30.72 -5.82
C LEU A 412 3.14 30.62 -6.00
N ALA A 413 2.42 30.19 -4.96
CA ALA A 413 0.97 30.12 -4.97
C ALA A 413 0.32 31.51 -5.14
N ALA A 414 0.83 32.54 -4.44
CA ALA A 414 0.35 33.91 -4.59
C ALA A 414 0.57 34.44 -6.01
N PHE A 415 1.75 34.17 -6.60
CA PHE A 415 2.02 34.54 -7.99
C PHE A 415 1.11 33.80 -8.98
N ALA A 416 0.81 32.53 -8.71
CA ALA A 416 -0.16 31.76 -9.51
C ALA A 416 -1.56 32.40 -9.46
N VAL A 417 -2.00 32.84 -8.28
CA VAL A 417 -3.29 33.54 -8.13
C VAL A 417 -3.31 34.83 -8.93
N ILE A 418 -2.23 35.62 -8.91
CA ILE A 418 -2.13 36.86 -9.72
C ILE A 418 -2.23 36.56 -11.21
N LEU A 419 -1.51 35.53 -11.70
CA LEU A 419 -1.61 35.11 -13.10
C LEU A 419 -3.01 34.61 -13.45
N SER A 420 -3.66 33.85 -12.55
CA SER A 420 -5.03 33.37 -12.74
C SER A 420 -6.04 34.52 -12.85
N ILE A 421 -5.90 35.57 -12.04
CA ILE A 421 -6.74 36.78 -12.14
C ILE A 421 -6.62 37.43 -13.54
N GLY A 422 -5.44 37.40 -14.15
CA GLY A 422 -5.23 37.90 -15.52
C GLY A 422 -5.75 36.95 -16.61
N LEU A 423 -5.73 35.64 -16.36
CA LEU A 423 -6.19 34.62 -17.30
C LEU A 423 -7.72 34.46 -17.33
N PHE A 424 -8.41 34.66 -16.20
CA PHE A 424 -9.86 34.50 -16.13
C PHE A 424 -10.64 35.37 -17.13
N PRO A 425 -10.35 36.67 -17.30
CA PRO A 425 -10.98 37.49 -18.34
C PRO A 425 -10.62 37.07 -19.76
N ALA A 426 -9.41 36.53 -19.97
CA ALA A 426 -8.97 36.05 -21.27
C ALA A 426 -9.75 34.79 -21.70
N TYR A 427 -10.21 33.98 -20.74
CA TYR A 427 -11.03 32.80 -20.99
C TYR A 427 -12.53 33.10 -21.10
N SER A 428 -13.04 34.14 -20.41
CA SER A 428 -14.48 34.39 -20.24
C SER A 428 -15.22 35.05 -21.43
N SER A 429 -14.64 35.12 -22.64
CA SER A 429 -15.15 35.93 -23.76
C SER A 429 -15.71 35.12 -24.94
N THR A 430 -16.22 33.90 -24.71
CA THR A 430 -16.90 33.08 -25.74
C THR A 430 -18.43 33.10 -25.53
N LYS A 431 -19.18 33.43 -26.59
CA LYS A 431 -20.64 33.23 -26.65
C LYS A 431 -20.94 31.76 -26.95
N LEU A 432 -21.97 31.22 -26.27
CA LEU A 432 -22.71 29.96 -26.47
C LEU A 432 -22.11 28.67 -25.90
N LEU A 433 -22.60 28.27 -24.72
CA LEU A 433 -23.56 27.17 -24.50
C LEU A 433 -24.22 27.40 -23.12
N GLU A 434 -25.55 27.44 -23.03
CA GLU A 434 -26.32 27.78 -21.81
C GLU A 434 -26.20 26.74 -20.66
N GLN A 435 -25.38 25.70 -20.83
CA GLN A 435 -25.34 24.53 -19.95
C GLN A 435 -23.96 24.18 -19.37
N GLU A 436 -22.96 25.07 -19.43
CA GLU A 436 -21.63 24.81 -18.85
C GLU A 436 -21.40 25.44 -17.46
N ASP A 437 -20.70 24.67 -16.60
CA ASP A 437 -20.33 24.99 -15.24
C ASP A 437 -19.42 26.22 -15.11
N PHE A 438 -19.62 27.03 -14.07
CA PHE A 438 -18.89 28.29 -13.85
C PHE A 438 -17.36 28.16 -13.89
N ILE A 439 -16.83 27.05 -13.38
CA ILE A 439 -15.39 26.79 -13.33
C ILE A 439 -14.84 26.40 -14.71
N ASP A 440 -15.60 25.66 -15.52
CA ASP A 440 -15.18 25.29 -16.88
C ASP A 440 -15.05 26.52 -17.78
N ARG A 441 -15.91 27.54 -17.55
CA ARG A 441 -15.82 28.87 -18.19
C ARG A 441 -14.56 29.67 -17.82
N LEU A 442 -13.92 29.33 -16.70
CA LEU A 442 -12.75 30.03 -16.16
C LEU A 442 -11.43 29.28 -16.41
N THR A 443 -11.46 28.18 -17.16
CA THR A 443 -10.25 27.38 -17.43
C THR A 443 -10.09 27.07 -18.92
N ILE A 444 -8.96 26.47 -19.27
CA ILE A 444 -8.60 26.13 -20.65
C ILE A 444 -9.59 25.17 -21.33
N SER A 445 -10.41 24.43 -20.56
CA SER A 445 -11.42 23.52 -21.09
C SER A 445 -12.51 24.24 -21.89
N GLY A 446 -12.81 25.50 -21.57
CA GLY A 446 -13.78 26.33 -22.29
C GLY A 446 -13.27 26.94 -23.61
N LEU A 447 -12.00 26.71 -23.99
CA LEU A 447 -11.44 27.25 -25.24
C LEU A 447 -11.47 26.22 -26.39
N PRO A 448 -11.87 26.63 -27.61
CA PRO A 448 -11.81 25.75 -28.78
C PRO A 448 -10.36 25.45 -29.19
N ARG A 449 -10.18 24.33 -29.91
CA ARG A 449 -8.86 23.97 -30.47
C ARG A 449 -8.42 25.06 -31.46
N ASN A 450 -7.16 25.51 -31.32
CA ASN A 450 -6.52 26.54 -32.16
C ASN A 450 -6.97 28.00 -31.89
N ASP A 451 -7.49 28.30 -30.70
CA ASP A 451 -7.82 29.67 -30.30
C ASP A 451 -6.55 30.50 -29.99
N PRO A 452 -6.38 31.72 -30.55
CA PRO A 452 -5.23 32.58 -30.24
C PRO A 452 -5.10 32.96 -28.76
N ARG A 453 -6.18 32.88 -27.96
CA ARG A 453 -6.18 33.13 -26.52
C ARG A 453 -5.32 32.13 -25.74
N LEU A 454 -5.03 30.95 -26.31
CA LEU A 454 -4.11 29.97 -25.71
C LEU A 454 -2.69 30.53 -25.51
N TRP A 455 -2.29 31.56 -26.26
CA TRP A 455 -1.02 32.26 -26.04
C TRP A 455 -0.95 32.92 -24.66
N ALA A 456 -2.07 33.40 -24.09
CA ALA A 456 -2.09 33.94 -22.73
C ALA A 456 -1.70 32.86 -21.70
N THR A 457 -2.16 31.62 -21.88
CA THR A 457 -1.77 30.48 -21.04
C THR A 457 -0.28 30.18 -21.17
N VAL A 458 0.25 30.22 -22.39
CA VAL A 458 1.69 30.01 -22.64
C VAL A 458 2.53 31.09 -21.95
N PHE A 459 2.15 32.37 -22.06
CA PHE A 459 2.84 33.47 -21.37
C PHE A 459 2.80 33.31 -19.86
N ALA A 460 1.65 32.95 -19.29
CA ALA A 460 1.52 32.69 -17.86
C ALA A 460 2.37 31.49 -17.40
N ALA A 461 2.45 30.42 -18.19
CA ALA A 461 3.29 29.26 -17.90
C ALA A 461 4.79 29.61 -17.93
N VAL A 462 5.23 30.40 -18.91
CA VAL A 462 6.61 30.89 -18.99
C VAL A 462 6.92 31.82 -17.82
N ALA A 463 6.03 32.76 -17.50
CA ALA A 463 6.20 33.65 -16.35
C ALA A 463 6.30 32.88 -15.03
N MET A 464 5.44 31.87 -14.82
CA MET A 464 5.49 30.98 -13.66
C MET A 464 6.82 30.22 -13.57
N THR A 465 7.29 29.71 -14.70
CA THR A 465 8.56 28.97 -14.78
C THR A 465 9.74 29.86 -14.43
N LEU A 466 9.82 31.05 -15.03
CA LEU A 466 10.88 32.03 -14.73
C LEU A 466 10.85 32.48 -13.28
N PHE A 467 9.66 32.75 -12.73
CA PHE A 467 9.52 33.13 -11.32
C PHE A 467 9.92 31.99 -10.37
N THR A 468 9.60 30.75 -10.72
CA THR A 468 10.00 29.56 -9.96
C THR A 468 11.52 29.39 -9.97
N MET A 469 12.14 29.48 -11.15
CA MET A 469 13.60 29.41 -11.30
C MET A 469 14.30 30.52 -10.50
N TYR A 470 13.80 31.76 -10.59
CA TYR A 470 14.31 32.88 -9.81
C TYR A 470 14.19 32.64 -8.29
N SER A 471 13.02 32.16 -7.83
CA SER A 471 12.78 31.88 -6.42
C SER A 471 13.71 30.80 -5.88
N ILE A 472 13.90 29.71 -6.61
CA ILE A 472 14.82 28.64 -6.24
C ILE A 472 16.26 29.17 -6.19
N ALA A 473 16.70 29.90 -7.22
CA ALA A 473 18.04 30.46 -7.27
C ALA A 473 18.31 31.40 -6.09
N ARG A 474 17.34 32.26 -5.74
CA ARG A 474 17.41 33.15 -4.58
C ARG A 474 17.52 32.37 -3.27
N GLU A 475 16.67 31.37 -3.07
CA GLU A 475 16.71 30.55 -1.84
C GLU A 475 18.02 29.74 -1.74
N CYS A 476 18.58 29.26 -2.85
CA CYS A 476 19.90 28.62 -2.86
C CYS A 476 21.02 29.57 -2.43
N GLN A 477 20.98 30.86 -2.83
CA GLN A 477 21.97 31.84 -2.40
C GLN A 477 21.87 32.10 -0.89
N VAL A 478 20.64 32.29 -0.37
CA VAL A 478 20.42 32.47 1.06
C VAL A 478 20.85 31.23 1.85
N TYR A 479 20.57 30.03 1.37
CA TYR A 479 21.03 28.79 1.99
C TYR A 479 22.55 28.75 2.13
N LYS A 480 23.30 29.11 1.07
CA LYS A 480 24.76 29.14 1.12
C LYS A 480 25.25 30.08 2.22
N GLU A 481 24.75 31.31 2.26
CA GLU A 481 25.14 32.30 3.25
C GLU A 481 24.83 31.82 4.68
N ARG A 482 23.60 31.36 4.93
CA ARG A 482 23.19 30.87 6.26
C ARG A 482 23.93 29.61 6.68
N ARG A 483 24.24 28.71 5.74
CA ARG A 483 25.06 27.53 6.00
C ARG A 483 26.48 27.91 6.40
N HIS A 484 27.09 28.89 5.74
CA HIS A 484 28.41 29.39 6.15
C HIS A 484 28.37 29.99 7.55
N GLN A 485 27.35 30.79 7.88
CA GLN A 485 27.17 31.33 9.24
C GLN A 485 26.97 30.23 10.28
N PHE A 486 26.21 29.19 9.96
CA PHE A 486 25.98 28.05 10.85
C PHE A 486 27.27 27.23 11.08
N LEU A 487 28.01 26.93 10.01
CA LEU A 487 29.27 26.19 10.07
C LEU A 487 30.42 27.00 10.66
N ALA A 488 30.34 28.33 10.71
CA ALA A 488 31.33 29.14 11.41
C ALA A 488 31.21 29.04 12.95
N LYS A 489 30.07 28.55 13.47
CA LYS A 489 29.89 28.35 14.91
C LYS A 489 30.66 27.10 15.34
N ALA A 490 31.46 27.22 16.42
CA ALA A 490 32.16 26.08 16.99
C ALA A 490 31.17 25.05 17.54
N SER A 491 31.27 23.81 17.09
CA SER A 491 30.52 22.66 17.61
C SER A 491 31.44 21.45 17.71
N THR A 492 31.15 20.54 18.64
CA THR A 492 31.94 19.33 18.85
C THR A 492 32.03 18.45 17.59
N GLN A 493 30.96 18.44 16.78
CA GLN A 493 30.91 17.72 15.50
C GLN A 493 31.96 18.16 14.47
N GLN A 494 32.53 19.37 14.59
CA GLN A 494 33.57 19.85 13.68
C GLN A 494 34.96 19.27 13.97
N TYR A 495 35.15 18.78 15.19
CA TYR A 495 36.42 18.20 15.64
C TYR A 495 36.35 16.66 15.61
N SER A 496 35.15 16.08 15.65
CA SER A 496 34.96 14.63 15.56
C SER A 496 35.04 14.10 14.12
N VAL A 497 35.82 13.04 13.92
CA VAL A 497 35.92 12.31 12.65
C VAL A 497 35.50 10.85 12.86
N LEU A 498 34.46 10.41 12.16
CA LEU A 498 34.11 8.99 12.12
C LEU A 498 35.01 8.28 11.11
N ILE A 499 35.66 7.20 11.56
CA ILE A 499 36.49 6.34 10.70
C ILE A 499 35.92 4.92 10.73
N ASP A 500 35.58 4.44 9.52
CA ASP A 500 35.10 3.08 9.28
C ASP A 500 36.24 2.19 8.75
N ASP A 501 36.03 0.87 8.75
CA ASP A 501 36.92 -0.15 8.14
C ASP A 501 38.36 -0.22 8.69
N ILE A 502 38.50 -0.16 10.02
CA ILE A 502 39.83 -0.27 10.67
C ILE A 502 40.45 -1.67 10.47
N PRO A 503 41.72 -1.77 10.03
CA PRO A 503 42.45 -3.03 9.91
C PRO A 503 42.55 -3.79 11.24
N GLU A 504 42.49 -5.12 11.21
CA GLU A 504 42.45 -5.97 12.42
C GLU A 504 43.54 -5.67 13.45
N HIS A 505 44.77 -5.43 12.99
CA HIS A 505 45.91 -5.14 13.86
C HIS A 505 45.83 -3.76 14.57
N LEU A 506 44.93 -2.87 14.14
CA LEU A 506 44.70 -1.54 14.72
C LEU A 506 43.40 -1.45 15.53
N ARG A 507 42.64 -2.54 15.68
CA ARG A 507 41.35 -2.56 16.43
C ARG A 507 41.51 -2.59 17.96
N SER A 508 42.58 -1.99 18.47
CA SER A 508 42.82 -1.79 19.91
C SER A 508 43.02 -0.31 20.20
N HIS A 509 42.39 0.21 21.25
CA HIS A 509 42.50 1.61 21.66
C HIS A 509 43.96 2.08 21.75
N ALA A 510 44.85 1.25 22.29
CA ALA A 510 46.27 1.57 22.42
C ALA A 510 47.00 1.56 21.07
N ALA A 511 46.71 0.60 20.20
CA ALA A 511 47.32 0.50 18.87
C ALA A 511 46.87 1.64 17.96
N LEU A 512 45.57 1.96 17.97
CA LEU A 512 44.98 3.04 17.19
C LEU A 512 45.49 4.41 17.64
N LYS A 513 45.54 4.63 18.96
CA LYS A 513 46.13 5.85 19.53
C LYS A 513 47.60 6.01 19.16
N ARG A 514 48.40 4.93 19.19
CA ARG A 514 49.81 4.95 18.75
C ARG A 514 49.94 5.27 17.26
N TYR A 515 49.10 4.68 16.42
CA TYR A 515 49.08 4.92 14.98
C TYR A 515 48.77 6.38 14.67
N PHE A 516 47.71 6.94 15.26
CA PHE A 516 47.35 8.35 15.04
C PHE A 516 48.36 9.32 15.64
N HIS A 517 48.97 9.04 16.80
CA HIS A 517 50.06 9.88 17.32
C HIS A 517 51.32 9.85 16.44
N ALA A 518 51.59 8.73 15.74
CA ALA A 518 52.72 8.64 14.83
C ALA A 518 52.52 9.50 13.56
N ILE A 519 51.29 9.58 13.05
CA ILE A 519 50.96 10.30 11.81
C ILE A 519 50.59 11.77 12.08
N PHE A 520 49.84 12.03 13.16
CA PHE A 520 49.33 13.34 13.56
C PHE A 520 49.74 13.68 15.01
N PRO A 521 51.02 13.97 15.26
CA PRO A 521 51.51 14.28 16.60
C PRO A 521 50.81 15.53 17.16
N ASN A 522 50.31 15.43 18.40
CA ASN A 522 49.63 16.51 19.15
C ASN A 522 48.36 17.09 18.50
N GLN A 523 47.78 16.45 17.49
CA GLN A 523 46.54 16.91 16.84
C GLN A 523 45.31 16.07 17.20
N VAL A 524 45.50 14.89 17.79
CA VAL A 524 44.42 13.99 18.21
C VAL A 524 44.30 14.03 19.72
N GLU A 525 43.17 14.51 20.22
CA GLU A 525 42.90 14.62 21.66
C GLU A 525 42.42 13.28 22.23
N PHE A 526 41.41 12.67 21.59
CA PHE A 526 40.86 11.39 22.00
C PHE A 526 40.56 10.45 20.82
N CYS A 527 40.70 9.15 21.05
CA CYS A 527 40.38 8.13 20.06
C CYS A 527 39.57 7.02 20.72
N TYR A 528 38.34 6.79 20.23
CA TYR A 528 37.41 5.82 20.80
C TYR A 528 36.97 4.81 19.74
N ILE A 529 37.14 3.53 20.04
CA ILE A 529 36.59 2.45 19.22
C ILE A 529 35.16 2.22 19.69
N ALA A 530 34.17 2.55 18.87
CA ALA A 530 32.79 2.20 19.17
C ALA A 530 32.56 0.73 18.75
N VAL A 531 31.99 -0.03 19.67
CA VAL A 531 31.64 -1.44 19.46
C VAL A 531 30.13 -1.54 19.52
N GLU A 532 29.52 -2.10 18.49
CA GLU A 532 28.08 -2.37 18.47
C GLU A 532 27.79 -3.60 19.34
N CYS A 533 27.26 -3.36 20.54
CA CYS A 533 27.04 -4.41 21.55
C CYS A 533 25.54 -4.66 21.73
N ARG A 534 24.88 -5.20 20.70
CA ARG A 534 23.40 -5.39 20.70
C ARG A 534 22.86 -6.11 21.94
N ALA A 535 23.60 -7.06 22.50
CA ALA A 535 23.20 -7.77 23.71
C ALA A 535 23.23 -6.84 24.94
N LEU A 536 24.31 -6.09 25.12
CA LEU A 536 24.46 -5.11 26.21
C LEU A 536 23.45 -3.96 26.05
N GLU A 537 23.27 -3.44 24.84
CA GLU A 537 22.29 -2.38 24.55
C GLU A 537 20.86 -2.83 24.92
N ARG A 538 20.49 -4.07 24.61
CA ARG A 538 19.20 -4.64 25.04
C ARG A 538 19.09 -4.75 26.55
N GLN A 539 20.14 -5.20 27.24
CA GLN A 539 20.16 -5.29 28.70
C GLN A 539 20.05 -3.91 29.36
N VAL A 540 20.77 -2.90 28.85
CA VAL A 540 20.69 -1.52 29.34
C VAL A 540 19.31 -0.92 29.09
N ALA A 541 18.74 -1.10 27.90
CA ALA A 541 17.38 -0.63 27.61
C ALA A 541 16.32 -1.32 28.51
N MET A 542 16.46 -2.62 28.73
CA MET A 542 15.61 -3.38 29.65
C MET A 542 15.75 -2.89 31.09
N ARG A 543 16.97 -2.60 31.55
CA ARG A 543 17.26 -2.00 32.86
C ARG A 543 16.59 -0.63 33.00
N GLU A 544 16.70 0.25 32.01
CA GLU A 544 16.05 1.56 32.02
C GLU A 544 14.52 1.46 32.07
N SER A 545 13.96 0.53 31.30
CA SER A 545 12.52 0.25 31.33
C SER A 545 12.05 -0.21 32.72
N VAL A 546 12.78 -1.15 33.35
CA VAL A 546 12.47 -1.65 34.69
C VAL A 546 12.63 -0.55 35.75
N ARG A 547 13.69 0.28 35.66
CA ARG A 547 13.87 1.44 36.55
C ARG A 547 12.68 2.40 36.45
N ASN A 548 12.28 2.77 35.23
CA ASN A 548 11.17 3.70 35.03
C ASN A 548 9.83 3.08 35.53
N ALA A 549 9.64 1.77 35.38
CA ALA A 549 8.49 1.06 35.92
C ALA A 549 8.49 1.03 37.46
N LEU A 550 9.65 0.84 38.09
CA LEU A 550 9.82 0.93 39.54
C LEU A 550 9.53 2.34 40.06
N GLU A 551 10.08 3.38 39.43
CA GLU A 551 9.80 4.77 39.78
C GLU A 551 8.30 5.08 39.69
N HIS A 552 7.64 4.61 38.63
CA HIS A 552 6.19 4.74 38.49
C HIS A 552 5.43 4.02 39.61
N ALA A 553 5.81 2.78 39.93
CA ALA A 553 5.20 2.00 41.01
C ALA A 553 5.36 2.68 42.38
N LEU A 554 6.54 3.24 42.67
CA LEU A 554 6.80 4.01 43.90
C LEU A 554 5.95 5.28 43.96
N VAL A 555 5.79 6.00 42.84
CA VAL A 555 4.91 7.17 42.77
C VAL A 555 3.45 6.80 43.00
N VAL A 556 2.97 5.68 42.44
CA VAL A 556 1.61 5.17 42.67
C VAL A 556 1.41 4.81 44.13
N LEU A 557 2.37 4.11 44.76
CA LEU A 557 2.33 3.81 46.19
C LEU A 557 2.25 5.08 47.02
N HIS A 558 3.08 6.09 46.72
CA HIS A 558 3.09 7.35 47.45
C HIS A 558 1.78 8.15 47.31
N ARG A 559 1.15 8.12 46.12
CA ARG A 559 -0.10 8.85 45.85
C ARG A 559 -1.36 8.16 46.36
N THR A 560 -1.39 6.83 46.32
CA THR A 560 -2.60 6.05 46.61
C THR A 560 -2.53 5.31 47.95
N SER A 561 -1.37 5.31 48.61
CA SER A 561 -1.07 4.54 49.82
C SER A 561 -1.34 3.04 49.70
N ARG A 562 -1.46 2.51 48.47
CA ARG A 562 -1.67 1.09 48.17
C ARG A 562 -0.49 0.54 47.38
N ARG A 563 -0.05 -0.67 47.71
CA ARG A 563 1.02 -1.35 46.96
C ARG A 563 0.53 -1.74 45.57
N PRO A 564 1.16 -1.27 44.48
CA PRO A 564 0.78 -1.64 43.13
C PRO A 564 1.18 -3.08 42.82
N THR A 565 0.31 -3.80 42.13
CA THR A 565 0.56 -5.14 41.63
C THR A 565 0.48 -5.15 40.10
N HIS A 566 1.18 -6.08 39.46
CA HIS A 566 1.07 -6.32 38.03
C HIS A 566 0.99 -7.82 37.75
N TRP A 567 0.62 -8.13 36.51
CA TRP A 567 0.48 -9.51 36.04
C TRP A 567 1.79 -9.97 35.44
N GLU A 568 2.30 -11.10 35.92
CA GLU A 568 3.45 -11.78 35.32
C GLU A 568 3.02 -13.15 34.78
N TRP A 569 3.49 -13.47 33.59
CA TRP A 569 3.18 -14.71 32.88
C TRP A 569 4.12 -15.81 33.35
N ARG A 570 3.58 -16.96 33.75
CA ARG A 570 4.39 -18.13 34.10
C ARG A 570 4.98 -18.74 32.82
N THR A 571 6.30 -18.74 32.68
CA THR A 571 7.02 -19.58 31.72
C THR A 571 7.35 -20.88 32.43
N GLY A 572 6.52 -21.92 32.23
CA GLY A 572 6.81 -23.27 32.72
C GLY A 572 7.54 -24.04 31.61
N ASP A 573 8.61 -24.73 31.96
CA ASP A 573 9.52 -25.38 31.02
C ASP A 573 8.96 -26.55 30.20
N ASP A 574 7.67 -26.95 30.32
CA ASP A 574 7.18 -28.12 29.57
C ASP A 574 5.65 -28.19 29.32
N GLU A 575 4.91 -27.07 29.28
CA GLU A 575 3.47 -27.14 29.00
C GLU A 575 2.96 -26.15 27.95
N TRP A 576 1.98 -26.64 27.19
CA TRP A 576 1.46 -26.14 25.93
C TRP A 576 0.89 -24.72 26.01
N TRP A 577 0.98 -23.99 24.89
CA TRP A 577 0.60 -22.57 24.66
C TRP A 577 -0.85 -22.16 25.00
N TRP A 578 -1.67 -22.99 25.61
CA TRP A 578 -3.03 -22.68 26.05
C TRP A 578 -3.23 -22.72 27.58
N CYS A 579 -2.21 -23.13 28.34
CA CYS A 579 -2.23 -23.14 29.82
C CYS A 579 -1.56 -21.87 30.39
N PHE A 580 -2.10 -20.68 30.12
CA PHE A 580 -1.60 -19.44 30.73
C PHE A 580 -2.22 -19.21 32.11
N SER A 581 -1.47 -19.51 33.17
CA SER A 581 -1.80 -19.06 34.52
C SER A 581 -1.15 -17.68 34.76
N VAL A 582 -1.97 -16.68 35.09
CA VAL A 582 -1.53 -15.31 35.39
C VAL A 582 -1.40 -15.15 36.89
N ASN A 583 -0.19 -14.88 37.38
CA ASN A 583 0.03 -14.55 38.79
C ASN A 583 0.04 -13.03 38.97
N THR A 584 -0.64 -12.57 40.02
CA THR A 584 -0.57 -11.17 40.45
C THR A 584 0.60 -11.05 41.42
N VAL A 585 1.63 -10.31 41.03
CA VAL A 585 2.86 -10.13 41.81
C VAL A 585 3.01 -8.68 42.29
N ASP A 586 3.69 -8.49 43.41
CA ASP A 586 4.02 -7.15 43.92
C ASP A 586 4.99 -6.47 42.95
N SER A 587 4.56 -5.36 42.36
CA SER A 587 5.34 -4.66 41.34
C SER A 587 6.65 -4.10 41.88
N ILE A 588 6.66 -3.62 43.13
CA ILE A 588 7.86 -2.98 43.70
C ILE A 588 8.93 -4.03 43.96
N ALA A 589 8.59 -5.08 44.71
CA ALA A 589 9.55 -6.15 45.04
C ALA A 589 10.08 -6.86 43.79
N THR A 590 9.22 -7.08 42.79
CA THR A 590 9.60 -7.73 41.53
C THR A 590 10.54 -6.85 40.71
N TYR A 591 10.22 -5.56 40.55
CA TYR A 591 11.09 -4.65 39.80
C TYR A 591 12.41 -4.36 40.52
N GLU A 592 12.44 -4.29 41.85
CA GLU A 592 13.67 -4.17 42.63
C GLU A 592 14.58 -5.39 42.41
N ALA A 593 14.05 -6.61 42.55
CA ALA A 593 14.82 -7.84 42.33
C ALA A 593 15.36 -7.91 40.88
N LYS A 594 14.51 -7.61 39.90
CA LYS A 594 14.88 -7.62 38.47
C LYS A 594 15.90 -6.53 38.14
N LEU A 595 15.79 -5.35 38.75
CA LEU A 595 16.76 -4.27 38.59
C LEU A 595 18.11 -4.63 39.20
N HIS A 596 18.12 -5.28 40.37
CA HIS A 596 19.36 -5.79 40.99
C HIS A 596 20.05 -6.84 40.12
N GLN A 597 19.30 -7.79 39.57
CA GLN A 597 19.82 -8.77 38.62
C GLN A 597 20.43 -8.08 37.39
N LEU A 598 19.67 -7.19 36.73
CA LEU A 598 20.13 -6.49 35.54
C LEU A 598 21.34 -5.58 35.82
N ASN A 599 21.44 -4.96 37.00
CA ASN A 599 22.62 -4.19 37.38
C ASN A 599 23.88 -5.08 37.42
N ASN A 600 23.77 -6.29 37.96
CA ASN A 600 24.88 -7.24 38.01
C ASN A 600 25.23 -7.76 36.60
N ASP A 601 24.21 -8.16 35.82
CA ASP A 601 24.40 -8.70 34.47
C ASP A 601 25.07 -7.67 33.54
N VAL A 602 24.63 -6.41 33.58
CA VAL A 602 25.23 -5.32 32.82
C VAL A 602 26.69 -5.09 33.21
N LEU A 603 27.01 -5.13 34.52
CA LEU A 603 28.39 -4.98 34.99
C LEU A 603 29.29 -6.13 34.52
N VAL A 604 28.79 -7.36 34.54
CA VAL A 604 29.51 -8.54 34.04
C VAL A 604 29.75 -8.40 32.54
N ALA A 605 28.72 -8.07 31.76
CA ALA A 605 28.82 -7.88 30.32
C ALA A 605 29.80 -6.76 29.93
N ILE A 606 29.81 -5.64 30.66
CA ILE A 606 30.78 -4.56 30.46
C ILE A 606 32.21 -5.07 30.69
N ARG A 607 32.47 -5.77 31.81
CA ARG A 607 33.79 -6.31 32.12
C ARG A 607 34.27 -7.33 31.10
N GLU A 608 33.36 -8.18 30.59
CA GLU A 608 33.67 -9.13 29.52
C GLU A 608 34.08 -8.42 28.23
N ILE A 609 33.32 -7.38 27.81
CA ILE A 609 33.65 -6.59 26.62
C ILE A 609 34.98 -5.85 26.80
N GLU A 610 35.21 -5.22 27.95
CA GLU A 610 36.48 -4.54 28.27
C GLU A 610 37.66 -5.53 28.27
N ALA A 611 37.47 -6.73 28.82
CA ALA A 611 38.48 -7.79 28.80
C ALA A 611 38.77 -8.24 27.36
N GLN A 612 37.74 -8.45 26.53
CA GLN A 612 37.92 -8.83 25.13
C GLN A 612 38.62 -7.72 24.32
N GLN A 613 38.30 -6.44 24.57
CA GLN A 613 38.97 -5.29 23.96
C GLN A 613 40.46 -5.22 24.34
N LYS A 614 40.79 -5.55 25.59
CA LYS A 614 42.19 -5.54 26.08
C LYS A 614 43.05 -6.64 25.45
N HIS A 615 42.46 -7.79 25.14
CA HIS A 615 43.17 -8.94 24.55
C HIS A 615 43.09 -8.99 23.02
N GLY A 616 42.37 -8.06 22.37
CA GLY A 616 42.28 -7.98 20.91
C GLY A 616 41.48 -9.11 20.25
N THR A 617 40.70 -9.85 21.03
CA THR A 617 40.02 -11.10 20.61
C THR A 617 38.59 -10.92 20.10
N ILE A 618 38.11 -9.69 19.93
CA ILE A 618 36.73 -9.43 19.51
C ILE A 618 36.53 -9.82 18.03
N GLN A 619 35.94 -10.99 17.80
CA GLN A 619 35.25 -11.33 16.55
C GLN A 619 33.80 -10.83 16.64
N LEU A 620 33.58 -9.53 16.46
CA LEU A 620 32.25 -8.97 16.25
C LEU A 620 32.17 -8.37 14.85
N PRO A 621 31.02 -8.52 14.15
CA PRO A 621 30.95 -8.32 12.71
C PRO A 621 31.01 -6.85 12.25
N TYR A 622 30.91 -5.85 13.13
CA TYR A 622 30.91 -4.43 12.72
C TYR A 622 31.60 -3.53 13.77
N TYR A 623 32.66 -2.84 13.35
CA TYR A 623 33.33 -1.78 14.10
C TYR A 623 33.01 -0.44 13.43
N ARG A 624 32.60 0.56 14.21
CA ARG A 624 32.55 1.96 13.75
C ARG A 624 33.26 2.79 14.81
N THR A 625 34.21 3.64 14.42
CA THR A 625 35.06 4.35 15.39
C THR A 625 34.83 5.83 15.26
N SER A 626 34.59 6.51 16.37
CA SER A 626 34.52 7.96 16.43
C SER A 626 35.81 8.49 17.04
N ILE A 627 36.55 9.28 16.27
CA ILE A 627 37.70 10.05 16.71
C ILE A 627 37.21 11.43 17.11
N LEU A 628 37.75 12.00 18.18
CA LEU A 628 37.46 13.35 18.66
C LEU A 628 38.73 14.21 18.70
#